data_AF-A0A9W3P135-F1
#
_entry.id   AF-A0A9W3P135-F1
#
_cell.length_a   1.000
_cell.length_b   1.000
_cell.length_c   1.000
_cell.angle_alpha   90.00
_cell.angle_beta   90.00
_cell.angle_gamma   90.00
#
_symmetry.space_group_name_H-M   'P 1'
#
loop_
_entity.id
_entity.type
_entity.pdbx_description
1 polymer ?
#
loop_
_entity_poly.entity_id
_entity_poly.type
_entity_poly.pdbx_seq_one_letter_code
_entity_poly.pdbx_strand_id
1 'polypeptide(L)'
;MYKLYYDDSAGIITVENEHGVRKILADSFSSEPKFSPDGTKAVYITPLEWEVSSDLYLFDLQTGNQIKIDLCINTEREKAKDVEWVNDSNLIIIIGLLHGTVSVGGDIYRYSLDDKNLVKIFDGHSQRKQAIKLYKVDEFLSYEELIYLDDAMIQHITKKERLPIEAVL
;
A
#
# COMPACT_ATOMS: atom_id res chain seq x y z
N MET A 1 19.69 -15.26 0.77
CA MET A 1 18.47 -14.46 0.67
C MET A 1 18.83 -13.04 0.28
N TYR A 2 18.04 -12.43 -0.60
CA TYR A 2 18.16 -11.01 -0.93
C TYR A 2 17.76 -10.13 0.26
N LYS A 3 18.30 -8.92 0.32
CA LYS A 3 17.95 -7.90 1.31
C LYS A 3 17.54 -6.63 0.60
N LEU A 4 16.53 -5.94 1.13
CA LEU A 4 16.12 -4.62 0.67
C LEU A 4 16.57 -3.55 1.66
N TYR A 5 17.01 -2.43 1.12
CA TYR A 5 17.35 -1.21 1.85
C TYR A 5 16.55 -0.07 1.26
N TYR A 6 15.99 0.78 2.11
CA TYR A 6 15.15 1.90 1.72
C TYR A 6 15.80 3.22 2.18
N ASP A 7 15.98 4.14 1.23
CA ASP A 7 16.35 5.52 1.50
C ASP A 7 15.08 6.37 1.51
N ASP A 8 14.60 6.71 2.71
CA ASP A 8 13.37 7.48 2.90
C ASP A 8 13.46 8.91 2.33
N SER A 9 14.66 9.50 2.29
CA SER A 9 14.83 10.86 1.79
C SER A 9 14.69 10.96 0.27
N ALA A 10 14.99 9.88 -0.44
CA ALA A 10 14.96 9.81 -1.90
C ALA A 10 13.87 8.86 -2.44
N GLY A 11 13.22 8.09 -1.58
CA GLY A 11 12.30 7.02 -1.96
C GLY A 11 12.97 5.98 -2.86
N ILE A 12 14.22 5.61 -2.57
CA ILE A 12 14.99 4.65 -3.37
C ILE A 12 15.03 3.31 -2.65
N ILE A 13 14.73 2.23 -3.37
CA ILE A 13 14.88 0.85 -2.90
C ILE A 13 16.12 0.25 -3.55
N THR A 14 17.06 -0.20 -2.72
CA THR A 14 18.25 -0.95 -3.15
C THR A 14 18.11 -2.41 -2.75
N VAL A 15 18.47 -3.33 -3.63
CA VAL A 15 18.51 -4.76 -3.35
C VAL A 15 19.94 -5.29 -3.34
N GLU A 16 20.27 -6.10 -2.34
CA GLU A 16 21.53 -6.80 -2.17
C GLU A 16 21.33 -8.31 -2.33
N ASN A 17 22.13 -8.96 -3.17
CA ASN A 17 22.10 -10.41 -3.33
C ASN A 17 22.95 -11.15 -2.28
N GLU A 18 22.96 -12.48 -2.34
CA GLU A 18 23.68 -13.33 -1.39
C GLU A 18 25.21 -13.14 -1.39
N HIS A 19 25.75 -12.58 -2.49
CA HIS A 19 27.17 -12.28 -2.65
C HIS A 19 27.52 -10.83 -2.26
N GLY A 20 26.56 -10.06 -1.71
CA GLY A 20 26.77 -8.67 -1.32
C GLY A 20 26.74 -7.67 -2.48
N VAL A 21 26.34 -8.09 -3.68
CA VAL A 21 26.21 -7.19 -4.83
C VAL A 21 24.93 -6.39 -4.69
N ARG A 22 25.04 -5.06 -4.72
CA ARG A 22 23.92 -4.12 -4.63
C ARG A 22 23.52 -3.57 -5.99
N LYS A 23 22.22 -3.42 -6.21
CA LYS A 23 21.64 -2.70 -7.36
C LYS A 23 20.41 -1.90 -6.93
N ILE A 24 20.12 -0.85 -7.66
CA ILE A 24 18.86 -0.11 -7.52
C ILE A 24 17.73 -1.03 -8.00
N LEU A 25 16.70 -1.20 -7.16
CA LEU A 25 15.47 -1.90 -7.49
C LEU A 25 14.40 -0.93 -8.00
N ALA A 26 14.28 0.24 -7.35
CA ALA A 26 13.41 1.33 -7.76
C ALA A 26 13.96 2.67 -7.26
N ASP A 27 13.85 3.72 -8.07
CA ASP A 27 14.43 5.06 -7.82
C ASP A 27 13.48 6.22 -8.11
N SER A 28 12.18 5.93 -8.20
CA SER A 28 11.14 6.89 -8.57
C SER A 28 10.23 7.19 -7.38
N PHE A 29 10.79 7.66 -6.25
CA PHE A 29 10.02 8.00 -5.05
C PHE A 29 9.08 6.85 -4.60
N SER A 30 9.65 5.67 -4.41
CA SER A 30 8.92 4.47 -4.00
C SER A 30 8.48 4.53 -2.54
N SER A 31 7.46 3.74 -2.19
CA SER A 31 7.10 3.49 -0.79
C SER A 31 8.19 2.68 -0.07
N GLU A 32 8.21 2.77 1.25
CA GLU A 32 8.95 1.81 2.08
C GLU A 32 8.46 0.37 1.77
N PRO A 33 9.37 -0.60 1.53
CA PRO A 33 8.99 -1.99 1.38
C PRO A 33 8.37 -2.57 2.65
N LYS A 34 7.19 -3.18 2.51
CA LYS A 34 6.53 -3.93 3.59
C LYS A 34 6.78 -5.42 3.41
N PHE A 35 7.27 -6.08 4.46
CA PHE A 35 7.67 -7.49 4.42
C PHE A 35 6.50 -8.39 4.83
N SER A 36 6.36 -9.54 4.15
CA SER A 36 5.42 -10.57 4.58
C SER A 36 5.78 -11.09 5.98
N PRO A 37 4.80 -11.56 6.77
CA PRO A 37 5.06 -12.11 8.11
C PRO A 37 6.11 -13.22 8.14
N ASP A 38 6.16 -14.09 7.12
CA ASP A 38 7.19 -15.13 6.97
C ASP A 38 8.58 -14.62 6.54
N GLY A 39 8.68 -13.33 6.20
CA GLY A 39 9.91 -12.67 5.76
C GLY A 39 10.43 -13.12 4.38
N THR A 40 9.63 -13.85 3.59
CA THR A 40 10.06 -14.35 2.27
C THR A 40 9.73 -13.40 1.12
N LYS A 41 8.82 -12.46 1.34
CA LYS A 41 8.36 -11.50 0.34
C LYS A 41 8.36 -10.07 0.87
N ALA A 42 8.37 -9.13 -0.06
CA ALA A 42 8.12 -7.73 0.22
C ALA A 42 7.19 -7.14 -0.84
N VAL A 43 6.39 -6.15 -0.46
CA VAL A 43 5.62 -5.32 -1.39
C VAL A 43 6.04 -3.86 -1.28
N TYR A 44 5.94 -3.15 -2.38
CA TYR A 44 6.17 -1.71 -2.42
C TYR A 44 5.40 -1.10 -3.61
N ILE A 45 5.12 0.20 -3.49
CA ILE A 45 4.46 0.99 -4.53
C ILE A 45 5.52 1.88 -5.18
N THR A 46 5.55 1.95 -6.50
CA THR A 46 6.42 2.89 -7.21
C THR A 46 5.81 3.32 -8.55
N PRO A 47 5.92 4.61 -8.92
CA PRO A 47 6.24 5.75 -8.04
C PRO A 47 5.11 6.04 -7.04
N LEU A 48 5.41 6.54 -5.83
CA LEU A 48 4.41 6.96 -4.83
C LEU A 48 4.36 8.51 -4.73
N GLU A 49 4.21 9.17 -5.88
CA GLU A 49 4.19 10.64 -5.96
C GLU A 49 2.77 11.19 -6.14
N TRP A 50 2.59 12.49 -5.93
CA TRP A 50 1.28 13.14 -6.13
C TRP A 50 0.91 13.20 -7.61
N GLU A 51 -0.31 12.76 -7.94
CA GLU A 51 -0.86 12.75 -9.31
C GLU A 51 -0.06 11.97 -10.37
N VAL A 52 0.85 11.09 -9.93
CA VAL A 52 1.55 10.13 -10.80
C VAL A 52 0.91 8.75 -10.64
N SER A 53 0.73 8.04 -11.76
CA SER A 53 0.25 6.66 -11.76
C SER A 53 1.29 5.76 -11.08
N SER A 54 0.84 4.85 -10.23
CA SER A 54 1.70 4.03 -9.38
C SER A 54 1.39 2.55 -9.55
N ASP A 55 2.42 1.72 -9.52
CA ASP A 55 2.29 0.29 -9.58
C ASP A 55 2.65 -0.37 -8.24
N LEU A 56 1.92 -1.42 -7.88
CA LEU A 56 2.23 -2.26 -6.72
C LEU A 56 3.07 -3.46 -7.19
N TYR A 57 4.21 -3.68 -6.55
CA TYR A 57 5.11 -4.78 -6.85
C TYR A 57 5.19 -5.76 -5.68
N LEU A 58 5.35 -7.04 -6.02
CA LEU A 58 5.74 -8.11 -5.11
C LEU A 58 7.16 -8.56 -5.46
N PHE A 59 8.03 -8.59 -4.46
CA PHE A 59 9.41 -9.04 -4.57
C PHE A 59 9.60 -10.29 -3.72
N ASP A 60 10.12 -11.35 -4.32
CA ASP A 60 10.47 -12.59 -3.63
C ASP A 60 11.93 -12.54 -3.18
N LEU A 61 12.17 -12.56 -1.87
CA LEU A 61 13.49 -12.41 -1.26
C LEU A 61 14.36 -13.65 -1.39
N GLN A 62 13.79 -14.82 -1.71
CA GLN A 62 14.55 -16.05 -1.91
C GLN A 62 15.13 -16.10 -3.32
N THR A 63 14.30 -15.77 -4.31
CA THR A 63 14.65 -15.91 -5.74
C THR A 63 15.16 -14.61 -6.36
N GLY A 64 14.81 -13.46 -5.77
CA GLY A 64 15.04 -12.15 -6.35
C GLY A 64 14.06 -11.80 -7.48
N ASN A 65 13.00 -12.60 -7.65
CA ASN A 65 11.97 -12.36 -8.66
C ASN A 65 11.09 -11.18 -8.24
N GLN A 66 10.69 -10.36 -9.22
CA GLN A 66 9.80 -9.22 -9.04
C GLN A 66 8.64 -9.35 -10.01
N ILE A 67 7.42 -9.21 -9.50
CA ILE A 67 6.21 -9.16 -10.32
C ILE A 67 5.39 -7.92 -9.98
N LYS A 68 4.73 -7.35 -10.99
CA LYS A 68 3.70 -6.34 -10.79
C LYS A 68 2.39 -7.04 -10.39
N ILE A 69 1.73 -6.55 -9.34
CA ILE A 69 0.39 -6.99 -8.96
C ILE A 69 -0.62 -6.23 -9.82
N ASP A 70 -1.47 -6.96 -10.53
CA ASP A 70 -2.60 -6.39 -11.25
C ASP A 70 -3.82 -6.29 -10.32
N LEU A 71 -4.15 -5.07 -9.91
CA LEU A 71 -5.28 -4.80 -9.02
C LEU A 71 -6.62 -4.77 -9.77
N CYS A 72 -6.63 -4.90 -11.10
CA CYS A 72 -7.84 -4.80 -11.93
C CYS A 72 -8.63 -3.48 -11.73
N ILE A 73 -7.95 -2.39 -11.38
CA ILE A 73 -8.54 -1.05 -11.21
C ILE A 73 -8.39 -0.20 -12.48
N ASN A 74 -9.14 0.90 -12.57
CA ASN A 74 -8.95 1.87 -13.65
C ASN A 74 -7.74 2.77 -13.34
N THR A 75 -6.57 2.42 -13.87
CA THR A 75 -5.29 3.11 -13.60
C THR A 75 -5.21 4.54 -14.16
N GLU A 76 -6.17 4.96 -15.00
CA GLU A 76 -6.30 6.36 -15.44
C GLU A 76 -7.03 7.22 -14.40
N ARG A 77 -7.71 6.60 -13.42
CA ARG A 77 -8.53 7.28 -12.42
C ARG A 77 -8.12 6.99 -11.00
N GLU A 78 -7.54 5.83 -10.75
CA GLU A 78 -7.29 5.30 -9.42
C GLU A 78 -5.87 4.75 -9.33
N LYS A 79 -5.35 4.71 -8.10
CA LYS A 79 -4.05 4.13 -7.80
C LYS A 79 -3.96 3.62 -6.37
N ALA A 80 -3.02 2.72 -6.14
CA ALA A 80 -2.62 2.34 -4.79
C ALA A 80 -1.93 3.53 -4.09
N LYS A 81 -2.28 3.77 -2.82
CA LYS A 81 -1.71 4.85 -2.01
C LYS A 81 -0.98 4.34 -0.78
N ASP A 82 -1.35 3.17 -0.29
CA ASP A 82 -0.66 2.47 0.79
C ASP A 82 -0.97 0.98 0.73
N VAL A 83 -0.11 0.16 1.35
CA VAL A 83 -0.25 -1.29 1.40
C VAL A 83 0.31 -1.86 2.69
N GLU A 84 -0.34 -2.88 3.24
CA GLU A 84 0.12 -3.61 4.41
C GLU A 84 -0.19 -5.10 4.29
N TRP A 85 0.69 -5.95 4.81
CA TRP A 85 0.44 -7.39 4.92
C TRP A 85 -0.41 -7.69 6.14
N VAL A 86 -1.48 -8.48 5.97
CA VAL A 86 -2.23 -9.01 7.12
C VAL A 86 -1.85 -10.46 7.45
N ASN A 87 -1.54 -11.26 6.43
CA ASN A 87 -0.92 -12.59 6.54
C ASN A 87 -0.04 -12.86 5.30
N ASP A 88 0.52 -14.05 5.14
CA ASP A 88 1.44 -14.36 4.02
C ASP A 88 0.79 -14.42 2.62
N SER A 89 -0.55 -14.40 2.54
CA SER A 89 -1.31 -14.46 1.29
C SER A 89 -2.22 -13.26 1.04
N ASN A 90 -2.38 -12.35 2.01
CA ASN A 90 -3.36 -11.27 1.93
C ASN A 90 -2.74 -9.91 2.25
N LEU A 91 -3.04 -8.95 1.37
CA LEU A 91 -2.67 -7.55 1.49
C LEU A 91 -3.93 -6.72 1.76
N ILE A 92 -3.75 -5.67 2.55
CA ILE A 92 -4.71 -4.57 2.66
C ILE A 92 -4.13 -3.38 1.92
N ILE A 93 -4.93 -2.77 1.06
CA ILE A 93 -4.48 -1.73 0.13
C ILE A 93 -5.44 -0.56 0.23
N ILE A 94 -4.89 0.65 0.38
CA ILE A 94 -5.66 1.88 0.15
C ILE A 94 -5.62 2.19 -1.34
N ILE A 95 -6.78 2.26 -1.97
CA ILE A 95 -6.92 2.67 -3.37
C ILE A 95 -7.77 3.94 -3.40
N GLY A 96 -7.23 4.98 -4.02
CA GLY A 96 -7.91 6.27 -4.13
C GLY A 96 -7.70 6.90 -5.49
N LEU A 97 -8.30 8.08 -5.68
CA LEU A 97 -8.18 8.79 -6.95
C LEU A 97 -6.73 9.14 -7.26
N LEU A 98 -6.38 9.00 -8.54
CA LEU A 98 -5.09 9.37 -9.10
C LEU A 98 -4.89 10.89 -9.03
N HIS A 99 -5.91 11.65 -9.43
CA HIS A 99 -5.90 13.11 -9.45
C HIS A 99 -6.86 13.69 -8.42
N GLY A 100 -6.57 14.91 -7.98
CA GLY A 100 -7.46 15.71 -7.14
C GLY A 100 -6.80 16.21 -5.87
N THR A 101 -6.97 17.51 -5.61
CA THR A 101 -6.39 18.23 -4.46
C THR A 101 -6.98 17.83 -3.11
N VAL A 102 -8.10 17.11 -3.11
CA VAL A 102 -8.82 16.66 -1.90
C VAL A 102 -8.69 15.14 -1.69
N SER A 103 -8.22 14.38 -2.69
CA SER A 103 -8.07 12.92 -2.56
C SER A 103 -6.68 12.58 -2.02
N VAL A 104 -6.47 12.80 -0.73
CA VAL A 104 -5.24 12.39 -0.03
C VAL A 104 -5.22 10.89 0.28
N GLY A 105 -6.40 10.28 0.46
CA GLY A 105 -6.56 8.87 0.74
C GLY A 105 -7.49 8.17 -0.25
N GLY A 106 -8.16 7.13 0.22
CA GLY A 106 -9.11 6.35 -0.57
C GLY A 106 -9.92 5.34 0.24
N ASP A 107 -10.43 4.35 -0.48
CA ASP A 107 -11.14 3.20 0.08
C ASP A 107 -10.13 2.09 0.44
N ILE A 108 -10.53 1.18 1.33
CA ILE A 108 -9.68 0.05 1.74
C ILE A 108 -10.17 -1.22 1.05
N TYR A 109 -9.22 -1.96 0.49
CA TYR A 109 -9.44 -3.22 -0.19
C TYR A 109 -8.58 -4.32 0.42
N ARG A 110 -9.08 -5.55 0.39
CA ARG A 110 -8.28 -6.76 0.56
C ARG A 110 -7.91 -7.31 -0.80
N TYR A 111 -6.64 -7.60 -1.01
CA TYR A 111 -6.15 -8.37 -2.15
C TYR A 111 -5.59 -9.72 -1.69
N SER A 112 -6.05 -10.80 -2.30
CA SER A 112 -5.54 -12.15 -2.03
C SER A 112 -4.57 -12.57 -3.14
N LEU A 113 -3.37 -13.00 -2.74
CA LEU A 113 -2.33 -13.50 -3.66
C LEU A 113 -2.70 -14.86 -4.25
N ASP A 114 -3.51 -15.66 -3.55
CA ASP A 114 -3.83 -17.04 -3.92
C ASP A 114 -4.79 -17.10 -5.12
N ASP A 115 -5.84 -16.27 -5.09
CA ASP A 115 -6.88 -16.20 -6.11
C ASP A 115 -6.82 -14.93 -6.97
N LYS A 116 -5.92 -14.00 -6.65
CA LYS A 116 -5.75 -12.69 -7.32
C LYS A 116 -7.02 -11.84 -7.28
N ASN A 117 -7.81 -11.98 -6.22
CA ASN A 117 -9.06 -11.27 -6.07
C ASN A 117 -8.91 -10.02 -5.21
N LEU A 118 -9.55 -8.93 -5.63
CA LEU A 118 -9.60 -7.65 -4.92
C LEU A 118 -11.03 -7.40 -4.42
N VAL A 119 -11.20 -7.22 -3.12
CA VAL A 119 -12.51 -7.02 -2.47
C VAL A 119 -12.47 -5.73 -1.67
N LYS A 120 -13.42 -4.81 -1.91
CA LYS A 120 -13.58 -3.60 -1.08
C LYS A 120 -14.11 -3.99 0.30
N ILE A 121 -13.43 -3.54 1.37
CA ILE A 121 -13.82 -3.80 2.76
C ILE A 121 -14.23 -2.52 3.52
N PHE A 122 -13.86 -1.35 3.00
CA PHE A 122 -14.28 -0.05 3.52
C PHE A 122 -14.57 0.91 2.37
N ASP A 123 -15.75 1.52 2.40
CA ASP A 123 -16.16 2.58 1.48
C ASP A 123 -16.17 3.92 2.23
N GLY A 124 -15.06 4.65 2.13
CA GLY A 124 -14.90 5.96 2.77
C GLY A 124 -15.58 7.06 1.98
N HIS A 125 -15.54 6.98 0.65
CA HIS A 125 -16.09 8.00 -0.24
C HIS A 125 -17.59 8.27 0.03
N SER A 126 -18.39 7.23 0.25
CA SER A 126 -19.82 7.37 0.58
C SER A 126 -20.07 8.04 1.94
N GLN A 127 -19.04 8.16 2.80
CA GLN A 127 -19.15 8.64 4.17
C GLN A 127 -18.35 9.92 4.45
N ARG A 128 -17.88 10.63 3.41
CA ARG A 128 -16.98 11.80 3.54
C ARG A 128 -15.72 11.47 4.33
N LYS A 129 -15.22 10.26 4.14
CA LYS A 129 -14.05 9.71 4.80
C LYS A 129 -13.04 9.26 3.76
N GLN A 130 -11.76 9.27 4.13
CA GLN A 130 -10.69 8.69 3.32
C GLN A 130 -9.71 7.98 4.24
N ALA A 131 -9.42 6.71 3.99
CA ALA A 131 -8.28 6.05 4.62
C ALA A 131 -7.00 6.61 4.00
N ILE A 132 -6.07 7.08 4.83
CA ILE A 132 -4.83 7.75 4.38
C ILE A 132 -3.57 6.96 4.70
N LYS A 133 -3.61 6.05 5.68
CA LYS A 133 -2.44 5.26 6.06
C LYS A 133 -2.83 3.97 6.77
N LEU A 134 -2.12 2.88 6.49
CA LEU A 134 -2.29 1.56 7.09
C LEU A 134 -1.14 1.25 8.04
N TYR A 135 -1.45 0.46 9.07
CA TYR A 135 -0.50 -0.07 10.02
C TYR A 135 -0.95 -1.45 10.48
N LYS A 136 -0.08 -2.45 10.42
CA LYS A 136 -0.31 -3.69 11.17
C LYS A 136 0.33 -3.60 12.55
N VAL A 137 -0.46 -3.89 13.59
CA VAL A 137 0.00 -3.96 14.99
C VAL A 137 -0.57 -5.22 15.61
N ASP A 138 0.28 -6.22 15.78
CA ASP A 138 -0.07 -7.57 16.24
C ASP A 138 -1.21 -8.17 15.37
N GLU A 139 -2.30 -8.59 16.02
CA GLU A 139 -3.50 -9.18 15.42
C GLU A 139 -4.49 -8.15 14.87
N PHE A 140 -4.06 -6.89 14.74
CA PHE A 140 -4.94 -5.80 14.33
C PHE A 140 -4.39 -5.02 13.15
N LEU A 141 -5.29 -4.73 12.23
CA LEU A 141 -5.11 -3.66 11.25
C LEU A 141 -5.55 -2.35 11.90
N SER A 142 -4.68 -1.35 11.90
CA SER A 142 -5.05 0.03 12.20
C SER A 142 -4.93 0.88 10.96
N TYR A 143 -5.78 1.89 10.83
CA TYR A 143 -5.66 2.88 9.76
C TYR A 143 -5.98 4.28 10.26
N GLU A 144 -5.35 5.26 9.64
CA GLU A 144 -5.72 6.66 9.79
C GLU A 144 -6.81 7.00 8.79
N GLU A 145 -7.88 7.60 9.28
CA GLU A 145 -9.04 8.05 8.54
C GLU A 145 -9.13 9.58 8.63
N LEU A 146 -9.24 10.23 7.47
CA LEU A 146 -9.53 11.65 7.36
C LEU A 146 -11.03 11.82 7.15
N ILE A 147 -11.69 12.60 8.01
CA ILE A 147 -13.14 12.81 8.04
C ILE A 147 -13.43 14.28 7.74
N TYR A 148 -14.16 14.56 6.66
CA TYR A 148 -14.57 15.93 6.32
C TYR A 148 -15.80 16.36 7.12
N LEU A 149 -15.71 17.55 7.70
CA LEU A 149 -16.74 18.14 8.55
C LEU A 149 -17.71 19.05 7.79
N ASP A 150 -17.36 19.41 6.55
CA ASP A 150 -18.16 20.29 5.69
C ASP A 150 -18.25 19.75 4.25
N ASP A 151 -19.21 20.30 3.50
CA ASP A 151 -19.46 19.93 2.10
C ASP A 151 -18.37 20.44 1.15
N ALA A 152 -17.64 21.48 1.56
CA ALA A 152 -16.54 22.06 0.80
C ALA A 152 -15.25 21.24 0.93
N MET A 153 -15.24 20.22 1.80
CA MET A 153 -14.10 19.38 2.13
C MET A 153 -12.88 20.18 2.62
N ILE A 154 -13.12 21.30 3.33
CA ILE A 154 -12.06 22.18 3.83
C ILE A 154 -11.70 21.78 5.25
N GLN A 155 -12.69 21.72 6.14
CA GLN A 155 -12.50 21.31 7.52
C GLN A 155 -12.49 19.80 7.63
N HIS A 156 -11.45 19.26 8.26
CA HIS A 156 -11.31 17.84 8.46
C HIS A 156 -10.66 17.53 9.80
N ILE A 157 -10.89 16.31 10.28
CA ILE A 157 -10.19 15.71 11.41
C ILE A 157 -9.57 14.39 10.98
N THR A 158 -8.50 13.99 11.64
CA THR A 158 -7.92 12.67 11.49
C THR A 158 -8.25 11.82 12.71
N LYS A 159 -8.71 10.59 12.48
CA LYS A 159 -8.95 9.59 13.52
C LYS A 159 -8.16 8.33 13.20
N LYS A 160 -7.74 7.61 14.23
CA LYS A 160 -7.19 6.26 14.09
C LYS A 160 -8.27 5.24 14.40
N GLU A 161 -8.53 4.34 13.46
CA GLU A 161 -9.40 3.20 13.61
C GLU A 161 -8.59 1.92 13.75
N ARG A 162 -9.18 0.90 14.37
CA ARG A 162 -8.54 -0.40 14.60
C ARG A 162 -9.56 -1.52 14.40
N LEU A 163 -9.18 -2.50 13.59
CA LEU A 163 -9.98 -3.68 13.26
C LEU A 163 -9.16 -4.95 13.56
N PRO A 164 -9.77 -6.00 14.15
CA PRO A 164 -9.17 -7.32 14.18
C PRO A 164 -8.86 -7.80 12.75
N ILE A 165 -7.71 -8.45 12.54
CA ILE A 165 -7.34 -8.97 11.21
C ILE A 165 -8.38 -9.98 10.69
N GLU A 166 -8.93 -10.81 11.57
CA GLU A 166 -10.01 -11.76 11.26
C GLU A 166 -11.28 -11.09 10.70
N ALA A 167 -11.51 -9.81 10.98
CA ALA A 167 -12.67 -9.08 10.46
C ALA A 167 -12.48 -8.57 9.02
N VAL A 168 -11.25 -8.60 8.50
CA VAL A 168 -10.90 -8.11 7.16
C VAL A 168 -10.44 -9.22 6.21
N LEU A 169 -10.24 -10.44 6.71
CA LEU A 169 -9.99 -11.68 5.95
C LEU A 169 -11.28 -12.35 5.50
#